data_AF-A0A176W6U1-F1
#
_entry.id   AF-A0A176W6U1-F1
#
_cell.length_a   1.000
_cell.length_b   1.000
_cell.length_c   1.000
_cell.angle_alpha   90.00
_cell.angle_beta   90.00
_cell.angle_gamma   90.00
#
_symmetry.space_group_name_H-M   'P 1'
#
loop_
_entity.id
_entity.type
_entity.pdbx_description
1 polymer ?
#
loop_
_entity_poly.entity_id
_entity_poly.type
_entity_poly.pdbx_seq_one_letter_code
_entity_poly.pdbx_strand_id
1 'polypeptide(L)'
;MLSWGGLTLCLSGAALYCLSSNSGRDAATLRNVKRVNQLRDLAILLESACKALPVVVTVAGRVGSETPISCEHSSLRGVILEETAEQHFLKHNDTGSWIQDSALMLSISKEVPWYLEDGSGRVYVVGARGATGMELTVASEVFEESGRSLVRGTLDYLQGLKMLGVKRVERVLPTGTALTVVGEAVQDDRGILRIQRPHKGPFYVSPKSIDQLIANLGKWSRWYKYLSLGFTAFGIYLLTSHAVKHFLEKRRRAALQRRVMEAAAQRLERRTDMEDNREGTTDKCDIDTTVKKDGTLPDLCVICFEHEYNAVFVPCGHMCCCTSCSSQLVYCPLCRSRINQVVKAYRH
;
A
#
# COMPACT_ATOMS: atom_id res chain seq x y z
N MET A 1 -5.17 19.21 6.55
CA MET A 1 -4.91 18.19 5.52
C MET A 1 -5.82 17.02 5.80
N LEU A 2 -6.61 16.54 4.83
CA LEU A 2 -7.43 15.34 5.04
C LEU A 2 -6.53 14.16 5.41
N SER A 3 -6.94 13.29 6.34
CA SER A 3 -6.22 12.06 6.63
C SER A 3 -6.33 11.13 5.42
N TRP A 4 -5.30 11.14 4.57
CA TRP A 4 -5.21 10.22 3.42
C TRP A 4 -5.31 8.76 3.89
N GLY A 5 -4.83 8.45 5.11
CA GLY A 5 -4.93 7.12 5.70
C GLY A 5 -6.37 6.63 5.93
N GLY A 6 -7.28 7.49 6.40
CA GLY A 6 -8.68 7.08 6.61
C GLY A 6 -9.39 6.73 5.30
N LEU A 7 -9.12 7.52 4.24
CA LEU A 7 -9.69 7.30 2.91
C LEU A 7 -9.14 6.05 2.24
N THR A 8 -7.82 5.81 2.30
CA THR A 8 -7.22 4.61 1.71
C THR A 8 -7.72 3.33 2.36
N LEU A 9 -7.93 3.34 3.68
CA LEU A 9 -8.52 2.20 4.39
C LEU A 9 -9.99 1.93 4.03
N CYS A 10 -10.79 2.97 3.82
CA CYS A 10 -12.16 2.79 3.34
C CYS A 10 -12.18 2.23 1.91
N LEU A 11 -11.29 2.71 1.04
CA LEU A 11 -11.16 2.21 -0.34
C LEU A 11 -10.67 0.77 -0.40
N SER A 12 -9.70 0.39 0.45
CA SER A 12 -9.27 -1.01 0.55
C SER A 12 -10.39 -1.91 1.10
N GLY A 13 -11.16 -1.42 2.08
CA GLY A 13 -12.36 -2.08 2.57
C GLY A 13 -13.39 -2.31 1.46
N ALA A 14 -13.63 -1.33 0.58
CA ALA A 14 -14.52 -1.46 -0.57
C ALA A 14 -13.98 -2.47 -1.61
N ALA A 15 -12.67 -2.44 -1.90
CA ALA A 15 -12.05 -3.41 -2.80
C ALA A 15 -12.20 -4.85 -2.28
N LEU A 16 -11.98 -5.07 -0.97
CA LEU A 16 -12.18 -6.35 -0.32
C LEU A 16 -13.65 -6.81 -0.35
N TYR A 17 -14.60 -5.87 -0.24
CA TYR A 17 -16.02 -6.18 -0.40
C TYR A 17 -16.32 -6.71 -1.80
N CYS A 18 -15.80 -6.05 -2.84
CA CYS A 18 -15.96 -6.51 -4.22
C CYS A 18 -15.39 -7.91 -4.44
N LEU A 19 -14.20 -8.20 -3.91
CA LEU A 19 -13.60 -9.55 -3.94
C LEU A 19 -14.48 -10.56 -3.21
N SER A 20 -15.01 -10.22 -2.03
CA SER A 20 -15.92 -11.10 -1.27
C SER A 20 -17.18 -11.43 -2.05
N SER A 21 -17.75 -10.46 -2.77
CA SER A 21 -18.95 -10.61 -3.58
C SER A 21 -18.66 -11.48 -4.79
N ASN A 22 -17.53 -11.27 -5.47
CA ASN A 22 -17.13 -12.07 -6.62
C ASN A 22 -16.93 -13.54 -6.24
N SER A 23 -16.12 -13.83 -5.21
CA SER A 23 -15.93 -15.21 -4.72
C SER A 23 -17.23 -15.85 -4.25
N GLY A 24 -18.15 -15.06 -3.68
CA GLY A 24 -19.48 -15.53 -3.28
C GLY A 24 -20.37 -15.90 -4.49
N ARG A 25 -20.35 -15.10 -5.56
CA ARG A 25 -21.06 -15.38 -6.81
C ARG A 25 -20.51 -16.61 -7.52
N ASP A 26 -19.19 -16.77 -7.55
CA ASP A 26 -18.54 -17.95 -8.14
C ASP A 26 -18.95 -19.23 -7.41
N ALA A 27 -18.91 -19.21 -6.07
CA ALA A 27 -19.36 -20.34 -5.25
C ALA A 27 -20.85 -20.67 -5.45
N ALA A 28 -21.71 -19.65 -5.58
CA ALA A 28 -23.14 -19.84 -5.85
C ALA A 28 -23.38 -20.41 -7.25
N THR A 29 -22.64 -19.93 -8.25
CA THR A 29 -22.71 -20.43 -9.63
C THR A 29 -22.31 -21.89 -9.68
N LEU A 30 -21.18 -22.25 -9.08
CA LEU A 30 -20.69 -23.63 -8.99
C LEU A 30 -21.67 -24.56 -8.26
N ARG A 31 -22.40 -24.07 -7.26
CA ARG A 31 -23.41 -24.87 -6.56
C ARG A 31 -24.58 -25.25 -7.47
N ASN A 32 -24.93 -24.39 -8.42
CA ASN A 32 -26.05 -24.61 -9.34
C ASN A 32 -25.65 -25.41 -10.59
N VAL A 33 -24.34 -25.61 -10.84
CA VAL A 33 -23.87 -26.41 -11.97
C VAL A 33 -24.31 -27.86 -11.81
N LYS A 34 -24.81 -28.44 -12.91
CA LYS A 34 -25.26 -29.83 -12.94
C LYS A 34 -24.06 -30.77 -12.79
N ARG A 35 -24.14 -31.67 -11.80
CA ARG A 35 -23.10 -32.67 -11.52
C ARG A 35 -23.40 -33.94 -12.30
N VAL A 36 -22.40 -34.43 -13.03
CA VAL A 36 -22.47 -35.67 -13.79
C VAL A 36 -21.60 -36.70 -13.08
N ASN A 37 -22.23 -37.74 -12.52
CA ASN A 37 -21.54 -38.78 -11.76
C ASN A 37 -20.88 -39.83 -12.66
N GLN A 38 -21.50 -40.11 -13.82
CA GLN A 38 -20.98 -41.03 -14.81
C GLN A 38 -20.94 -40.35 -16.17
N LEU A 39 -19.79 -40.40 -16.85
CA LEU A 39 -19.59 -39.73 -18.14
C LEU A 39 -20.55 -40.21 -19.22
N ARG A 40 -21.03 -41.46 -19.17
CA ARG A 40 -22.07 -41.97 -20.09
C ARG A 40 -23.40 -41.19 -20.01
N ASP A 41 -23.73 -40.66 -18.83
CA ASP A 41 -24.97 -39.91 -18.64
C ASP A 41 -24.90 -38.55 -19.32
N LEU A 42 -23.68 -38.04 -19.60
CA LEU A 42 -23.50 -36.74 -20.24
C LEU A 42 -24.13 -36.70 -21.64
N ALA A 43 -24.04 -37.78 -22.42
CA ALA A 43 -24.68 -37.87 -23.73
C ALA A 43 -26.20 -37.72 -23.62
N ILE A 44 -26.82 -38.47 -22.70
CA ILE A 44 -28.27 -38.44 -22.42
C ILE A 44 -28.71 -37.03 -21.97
N LEU A 45 -27.86 -36.36 -21.17
CA LEU A 45 -28.12 -35.00 -20.72
C LEU A 45 -28.08 -33.97 -21.86
N LEU A 46 -27.18 -34.13 -22.82
CA LEU A 46 -27.10 -33.22 -23.98
C LEU A 46 -28.24 -33.46 -24.96
N GLU A 47 -28.63 -34.72 -25.19
CA GLU A 47 -29.78 -35.08 -26.02
C GLU A 47 -31.09 -34.52 -25.44
N SER A 48 -31.29 -34.67 -24.13
CA SER A 48 -32.48 -34.13 -23.44
C SER A 48 -32.50 -32.60 -23.35
N ALA A 49 -31.35 -31.94 -23.36
CA ALA A 49 -31.26 -30.48 -23.32
C ALA A 49 -31.61 -29.80 -24.67
N CYS A 50 -31.89 -30.56 -25.73
CA CYS A 50 -32.51 -30.14 -26.99
C CYS A 50 -32.28 -28.66 -27.38
N LYS A 51 -31.13 -28.36 -28.01
CA LYS A 51 -30.80 -27.11 -28.75
C LYS A 51 -30.94 -25.77 -27.99
N ALA A 52 -31.40 -25.75 -26.73
CA ALA A 52 -31.66 -24.54 -25.97
C ALA A 52 -30.54 -24.34 -24.94
N LEU A 53 -29.47 -23.69 -25.41
CA LEU A 53 -28.34 -23.14 -24.65
C LEU A 53 -27.24 -24.12 -24.20
N PRO A 54 -25.98 -23.66 -24.21
CA PRO A 54 -24.84 -24.41 -23.72
C PRO A 54 -25.02 -24.84 -22.26
N VAL A 55 -24.91 -26.14 -22.00
CA VAL A 55 -25.07 -26.70 -20.65
C VAL A 55 -23.72 -26.71 -19.95
N VAL A 56 -23.59 -25.89 -18.91
CA VAL A 56 -22.42 -25.95 -18.01
C VAL A 56 -22.60 -27.14 -17.08
N VAL A 57 -21.62 -28.04 -17.09
CA VAL A 57 -21.62 -29.27 -16.29
C VAL A 57 -20.34 -29.38 -15.47
N THR A 58 -20.41 -30.21 -14.43
CA THR A 58 -19.24 -30.70 -13.72
C THR A 58 -19.06 -32.18 -14.01
N VAL A 59 -17.88 -32.54 -14.50
CA VAL A 59 -17.46 -33.93 -14.67
C VAL A 59 -16.21 -34.21 -13.86
N ALA A 60 -16.02 -35.47 -13.49
CA ALA A 60 -14.78 -35.94 -12.88
C ALA A 60 -14.30 -37.17 -13.63
N GLY A 61 -12.98 -37.35 -13.72
CA GLY A 61 -12.38 -38.50 -14.38
C GLY A 61 -10.87 -38.49 -14.27
N ARG A 62 -10.24 -39.51 -14.84
CA ARG A 62 -8.79 -39.62 -14.98
C ARG A 62 -8.36 -39.08 -16.34
N VAL A 63 -7.24 -38.37 -16.35
CA VAL A 63 -6.64 -37.84 -17.58
C VAL A 63 -6.15 -38.99 -18.46
N GLY A 64 -6.64 -39.06 -19.69
CA GLY A 64 -6.20 -39.99 -20.72
C GLY A 64 -5.83 -39.27 -22.01
N SER A 65 -4.97 -39.89 -22.81
CA SER A 65 -4.64 -39.43 -24.17
C SER A 65 -4.17 -40.62 -24.99
N GLU A 66 -4.45 -40.59 -26.30
CA GLU A 66 -3.96 -41.59 -27.26
C GLU A 66 -2.49 -41.34 -27.65
N THR A 67 -2.03 -40.10 -27.51
CA THR A 67 -0.68 -39.65 -27.92
C THR A 67 -0.01 -38.84 -26.82
N PRO A 68 0.21 -39.43 -25.62
CA PRO A 68 0.78 -38.70 -24.50
C PRO A 68 2.22 -38.24 -24.78
N ILE A 69 2.57 -37.06 -24.28
CA ILE A 69 3.92 -36.48 -24.37
C ILE A 69 4.79 -37.13 -23.28
N SER A 70 5.96 -37.63 -23.65
CA SER A 70 6.99 -38.08 -22.71
C SER A 70 7.87 -36.91 -22.32
N CYS A 71 8.13 -36.74 -21.03
CA CYS A 71 9.08 -35.73 -20.55
C CYS A 71 10.52 -36.14 -20.92
N GLU A 72 11.42 -35.18 -21.17
CA GLU A 72 12.79 -35.48 -21.59
C GLU A 72 13.64 -35.96 -20.39
N HIS A 73 13.41 -35.36 -19.22
CA HIS A 73 14.21 -35.60 -18.02
C HIS A 73 13.47 -36.36 -16.92
N SER A 74 12.27 -36.87 -17.19
CA SER A 74 11.52 -37.73 -16.26
C SER A 74 10.83 -38.88 -17.00
N SER A 75 10.51 -39.96 -16.28
CA SER A 75 9.73 -41.08 -16.82
C SER A 75 8.22 -40.80 -16.91
N LEU A 76 7.79 -39.57 -16.58
CA LEU A 76 6.38 -39.20 -16.60
C LEU A 76 5.89 -38.96 -18.03
N ARG A 77 4.66 -39.39 -18.27
CA ARG A 77 3.91 -39.11 -19.49
C ARG A 77 2.71 -38.24 -19.15
N GLY A 78 2.43 -37.25 -20.00
CA GLY A 78 1.36 -36.30 -19.74
C GLY A 78 0.76 -35.70 -20.99
N VAL A 79 -0.24 -34.87 -20.77
CA VAL A 79 -1.08 -34.31 -21.84
C VAL A 79 -0.80 -32.84 -22.10
N ILE A 80 -0.30 -32.14 -21.08
CA ILE A 80 0.19 -30.76 -21.14
C ILE A 80 1.59 -30.78 -20.57
N LEU A 81 2.56 -30.22 -21.29
CA LEU A 81 3.95 -30.06 -20.88
C LEU A 81 4.35 -28.60 -21.04
N GLU A 82 4.83 -27.99 -19.96
CA GLU A 82 5.43 -26.66 -19.94
C GLU A 82 6.91 -26.78 -19.59
N GLU A 83 7.75 -26.40 -20.54
CA GLU A 83 9.20 -26.38 -20.42
C GLU A 83 9.65 -24.93 -20.23
N THR A 84 10.30 -24.64 -19.11
CA THR A 84 10.87 -23.32 -18.83
C THR A 84 12.36 -23.42 -18.62
N ALA A 85 13.12 -22.52 -19.24
CA ALA A 85 14.55 -22.36 -19.02
C ALA A 85 14.83 -20.96 -18.46
N GLU A 86 15.35 -20.90 -17.24
CA GLU A 86 15.73 -19.68 -16.56
C GLU A 86 17.24 -19.60 -16.45
N GLN A 87 17.83 -18.55 -17.00
CA GLN A 87 19.26 -18.29 -16.90
C GLN A 87 19.54 -17.55 -15.60
N HIS A 88 20.37 -18.14 -14.73
CA HIS A 88 20.78 -17.53 -13.48
C HIS A 88 22.16 -16.88 -13.63
N PHE A 89 22.28 -15.66 -13.11
CA PHE A 89 23.52 -14.88 -13.16
C PHE A 89 23.66 -13.99 -11.92
N LEU A 90 24.88 -13.54 -11.65
CA LEU A 90 25.13 -12.45 -10.71
C LEU A 90 25.30 -11.15 -11.48
N LYS A 91 24.79 -10.05 -10.94
CA LYS A 91 25.03 -8.70 -11.41
C LYS A 91 25.44 -7.81 -10.25
N HIS A 92 26.10 -6.70 -10.52
CA HIS A 92 26.31 -5.68 -9.49
C HIS A 92 25.01 -4.90 -9.25
N ASN A 93 24.71 -4.62 -7.98
CA ASN A 93 23.74 -3.60 -7.61
C ASN A 93 24.39 -2.20 -7.65
N ASP A 94 23.60 -1.14 -7.42
CA ASP A 94 24.09 0.24 -7.43
C ASP A 94 25.21 0.52 -6.40
N THR A 95 25.35 -0.34 -5.39
CA THR A 95 26.41 -0.26 -4.37
C THR A 95 27.65 -1.10 -4.69
N GLY A 96 27.71 -1.72 -5.87
CA GLY A 96 28.83 -2.56 -6.31
C GLY A 96 28.87 -3.95 -5.67
N SER A 97 27.85 -4.35 -4.92
CA SER A 97 27.71 -5.71 -4.37
C SER A 97 27.12 -6.67 -5.41
N TRP A 98 27.57 -7.94 -5.39
CA TRP A 98 26.99 -8.98 -6.24
C TRP A 98 25.61 -9.39 -5.73
N ILE A 99 24.61 -9.30 -6.59
CA ILE A 99 23.26 -9.82 -6.37
C ILE A 99 22.95 -10.89 -7.40
N GLN A 100 22.26 -11.95 -6.97
CA GLN A 100 21.78 -13.00 -7.86
C GLN A 100 20.48 -12.56 -8.52
N ASP A 101 20.40 -12.76 -9.84
CA ASP A 101 19.24 -12.47 -10.65
C ASP A 101 18.99 -13.63 -11.63
N SER A 102 17.82 -13.65 -12.27
CA SER A 102 17.49 -14.62 -13.31
C SER A 102 16.72 -13.98 -14.46
N ALA A 103 16.92 -14.53 -15.66
CA ALA A 103 16.18 -14.15 -16.86
C ALA A 103 15.53 -15.39 -17.48
N LEU A 104 14.22 -15.31 -17.74
CA LEU A 104 13.52 -16.35 -18.48
C LEU A 104 13.99 -16.35 -19.94
N MET A 105 14.63 -17.44 -20.36
CA MET A 105 15.15 -17.60 -21.72
C MET A 105 14.15 -18.28 -22.64
N LEU A 106 13.43 -19.24 -22.11
CA LEU A 106 12.52 -20.06 -22.89
C LEU A 106 11.30 -20.41 -22.05
N SER A 107 10.12 -20.33 -22.65
CA SER A 107 8.90 -20.90 -22.13
C SER A 107 8.14 -21.52 -23.30
N ILE A 108 8.17 -22.85 -23.38
CA ILE A 108 7.46 -23.62 -24.39
C ILE A 108 6.33 -24.38 -23.69
N SER A 109 5.16 -24.39 -24.33
CA SER A 109 4.03 -25.18 -23.88
C SER A 109 3.53 -26.06 -25.01
N LYS A 110 3.46 -27.37 -24.76
CA LYS A 110 2.95 -28.38 -25.67
C LYS A 110 1.68 -28.98 -25.06
N GLU A 111 0.64 -29.12 -25.86
CA GLU A 111 -0.62 -29.76 -25.47
C GLU A 111 -1.03 -30.72 -26.58
N VAL A 112 -1.33 -31.97 -26.21
CA VAL A 112 -1.87 -33.01 -27.12
C VAL A 112 -3.34 -33.23 -26.83
N PRO A 113 -4.15 -33.72 -27.78
CA PRO A 113 -5.55 -34.05 -27.50
C PRO A 113 -5.67 -35.03 -26.31
N TRP A 114 -6.54 -34.68 -25.36
CA TRP A 114 -6.73 -35.46 -24.15
C TRP A 114 -8.18 -35.43 -23.67
N TYR A 115 -8.53 -36.42 -22.86
CA TYR A 115 -9.88 -36.66 -22.38
C TYR A 115 -9.87 -37.06 -20.90
N LEU A 116 -11.04 -36.97 -20.27
CA LEU A 116 -11.32 -37.60 -19.00
C LEU A 116 -12.04 -38.92 -19.22
N GLU A 117 -11.65 -39.93 -18.45
CA GLU A 117 -12.33 -41.24 -18.40
C GLU A 117 -12.63 -41.66 -16.97
N ASP A 118 -13.79 -42.28 -16.77
CA ASP A 118 -14.26 -42.81 -15.48
C ASP A 118 -14.61 -44.31 -15.55
N GLY A 119 -14.26 -44.96 -16.66
CA GLY A 119 -14.64 -46.34 -16.99
C GLY A 119 -16.02 -46.49 -17.64
N SER A 120 -16.89 -45.47 -17.56
CA SER A 120 -18.21 -45.46 -18.21
C SER A 120 -18.20 -44.79 -19.59
N GLY A 121 -17.32 -43.83 -19.80
CA GLY A 121 -17.19 -43.09 -21.05
C GLY A 121 -15.92 -42.24 -21.12
N ARG A 122 -15.79 -41.46 -22.19
CA ARG A 122 -14.68 -40.52 -22.42
C ARG A 122 -15.23 -39.16 -22.82
N VAL A 123 -14.64 -38.09 -22.31
CA VAL A 123 -15.01 -36.71 -22.66
C VAL A 123 -13.75 -35.89 -22.88
N TYR A 124 -13.59 -35.31 -24.07
CA TYR A 124 -12.43 -34.49 -24.41
C TYR A 124 -12.48 -33.16 -23.67
N VAL A 125 -11.31 -32.63 -23.29
CA VAL A 125 -11.23 -31.31 -22.63
C VAL A 125 -10.44 -30.37 -23.52
N VAL A 126 -11.00 -29.19 -23.77
CA VAL A 126 -10.40 -28.18 -24.67
C VAL A 126 -10.16 -26.89 -23.91
N GLY A 127 -8.96 -26.33 -24.08
CA GLY A 127 -8.60 -25.02 -23.54
C GLY A 127 -8.24 -25.02 -22.05
N ALA A 128 -7.97 -26.19 -21.46
CA ALA A 128 -7.72 -26.36 -20.02
C ALA A 128 -6.60 -25.49 -19.46
N ARG A 129 -5.60 -25.12 -20.28
CA ARG A 129 -4.52 -24.20 -19.90
C ARG A 129 -5.02 -22.83 -19.42
N GLY A 130 -6.13 -22.35 -19.99
CA GLY A 130 -6.78 -21.11 -19.58
C GLY A 130 -7.82 -21.28 -18.46
N ALA A 131 -7.99 -22.50 -17.93
CA ALA A 131 -8.94 -22.77 -16.86
C ALA A 131 -8.40 -22.33 -15.50
N THR A 132 -9.30 -21.87 -14.65
CA THR A 132 -8.93 -21.52 -13.27
C THR A 132 -8.69 -22.80 -12.46
N GLY A 133 -7.64 -22.81 -11.64
CA GLY A 133 -7.29 -23.96 -10.80
C GLY A 133 -6.48 -25.05 -11.51
N MET A 134 -6.12 -24.84 -12.78
CA MET A 134 -5.25 -25.73 -13.53
C MET A 134 -3.86 -25.71 -12.90
N GLU A 135 -3.40 -26.88 -12.48
CA GLU A 135 -2.13 -27.03 -11.76
C GLU A 135 -1.30 -28.13 -12.44
N LEU A 136 -0.09 -27.78 -12.86
CA LEU A 136 0.87 -28.70 -13.44
C LEU A 136 1.87 -29.15 -12.37
N THR A 137 2.09 -30.46 -12.30
CA THR A 137 3.08 -31.09 -11.42
C THR A 137 4.49 -30.85 -11.97
N VAL A 138 5.46 -30.57 -11.10
CA VAL A 138 6.86 -30.46 -11.53
C VAL A 138 7.37 -31.87 -11.81
N ALA A 139 7.70 -32.14 -13.07
CA ALA A 139 8.17 -33.44 -13.54
C ALA A 139 9.68 -33.60 -13.35
N SER A 140 10.43 -32.54 -13.68
CA SER A 140 11.87 -32.47 -13.53
C SER A 140 12.31 -31.02 -13.27
N GLU A 141 13.39 -30.87 -12.51
CA GLU A 141 14.07 -29.61 -12.27
C GLU A 141 15.57 -29.88 -12.30
N VAL A 142 16.22 -29.40 -13.36
CA VAL A 142 17.64 -29.66 -13.63
C VAL A 142 18.36 -28.32 -13.72
N PHE A 143 19.41 -28.15 -12.90
CA PHE A 143 20.28 -26.99 -13.00
C PHE A 143 21.56 -27.37 -13.75
N GLU A 144 21.71 -26.83 -14.95
CA GLU A 144 22.93 -26.95 -15.75
C GLU A 144 23.89 -25.83 -15.35
N GLU A 145 24.88 -26.17 -14.53
CA GLU A 145 25.95 -25.22 -14.20
C GLU A 145 26.65 -24.75 -15.48
N SER A 146 27.01 -23.46 -15.52
CA SER A 146 27.83 -22.94 -16.61
C SER A 146 29.18 -23.65 -16.58
N GLY A 147 29.38 -24.64 -17.47
CA GLY A 147 30.60 -25.43 -17.50
C GLY A 147 31.84 -24.55 -17.64
N ARG A 148 32.96 -24.99 -17.07
CA ARG A 148 34.31 -24.41 -17.24
C ARG A 148 34.84 -24.57 -18.68
N SER A 149 34.02 -24.31 -19.69
CA SER A 149 34.43 -24.30 -21.09
C SER A 149 35.37 -23.10 -21.28
N LEU A 150 36.66 -23.42 -21.33
CA LEU A 150 37.84 -22.54 -21.39
C LEU A 150 37.85 -21.50 -22.53
N VAL A 151 36.80 -21.43 -23.37
CA VAL A 151 36.74 -20.51 -24.53
C VAL A 151 35.67 -19.43 -24.40
N ARG A 152 34.77 -19.50 -23.40
CA ARG A 152 33.71 -18.48 -23.20
C ARG A 152 33.79 -17.72 -21.87
N GLY A 153 34.63 -18.18 -20.94
CA GLY A 153 34.76 -17.63 -19.58
C GLY A 153 35.41 -16.24 -19.46
N THR A 154 35.92 -15.65 -20.55
CA THR A 154 36.58 -14.32 -20.51
C THR A 154 35.71 -13.18 -21.03
N LEU A 155 34.60 -13.46 -21.73
CA LEU A 155 33.75 -12.40 -22.28
C LEU A 155 32.64 -11.95 -21.31
N ASP A 156 32.19 -12.82 -20.42
CA ASP A 156 31.09 -12.51 -19.49
C ASP A 156 31.51 -11.49 -18.41
N TYR A 157 32.78 -11.51 -17.99
CA TYR A 157 33.32 -10.56 -17.01
C TYR A 157 33.38 -9.11 -17.55
N LEU A 158 33.39 -8.93 -18.88
CA LEU A 158 33.47 -7.60 -19.50
C LEU A 158 32.15 -6.83 -19.43
N GLN A 159 31.03 -7.50 -19.09
CA GLN A 159 29.70 -6.87 -18.99
C GLN A 159 29.17 -6.73 -17.55
N GLY A 160 29.98 -7.04 -16.53
CA GLY A 160 29.55 -6.95 -15.13
C GLY A 160 28.52 -8.01 -14.71
N LEU A 161 28.40 -9.09 -15.49
CA LEU A 161 27.52 -10.22 -15.24
C LEU A 161 28.35 -11.50 -15.07
N LYS A 162 28.04 -12.29 -14.04
CA LYS A 162 28.66 -13.62 -13.84
C LYS A 162 27.61 -14.70 -14.05
N MET A 163 27.72 -15.45 -15.13
CA MET A 163 26.80 -16.54 -15.42
C MET A 163 26.97 -17.69 -14.41
N LEU A 164 25.87 -18.14 -13.79
CA LEU A 164 25.87 -19.27 -12.85
C LEU A 164 25.46 -20.57 -13.55
N GLY A 165 24.43 -20.51 -14.39
CA GLY A 165 23.89 -21.70 -15.05
C GLY A 165 22.50 -21.45 -15.61
N VAL A 166 21.91 -22.52 -16.14
CA VAL A 166 20.54 -22.53 -16.66
C VAL A 166 19.73 -23.53 -15.87
N LYS A 167 18.64 -23.06 -15.26
CA LYS A 167 17.66 -23.88 -14.58
C LYS A 167 16.58 -24.27 -15.58
N ARG A 168 16.48 -25.56 -15.90
CA ARG A 168 15.43 -26.15 -16.72
C ARG A 168 14.38 -26.78 -15.82
N VAL A 169 13.12 -26.42 -16.01
CA VAL A 169 12.00 -26.99 -15.27
C VAL A 169 10.97 -27.50 -16.27
N GLU A 170 10.59 -28.76 -16.14
CA GLU A 170 9.47 -29.36 -16.86
C GLU A 170 8.28 -29.49 -15.91
N ARG A 171 7.14 -28.91 -16.29
CA ARG A 171 5.87 -29.06 -15.57
C ARG A 171 4.89 -29.82 -16.45
N VAL A 172 4.27 -30.86 -15.92
CA VAL A 172 3.42 -31.77 -16.68
C VAL A 172 2.06 -31.96 -16.02
N LEU A 173 1.01 -32.18 -16.81
CA LEU A 173 -0.23 -32.83 -16.36
C LEU A 173 -0.14 -34.34 -16.65
N PRO A 174 0.16 -35.19 -15.66
CA PRO A 174 0.36 -36.61 -15.89
C PRO A 174 -0.91 -37.32 -16.33
N THR A 175 -0.78 -38.33 -17.20
CA THR A 175 -1.87 -39.28 -17.47
C THR A 175 -2.23 -40.05 -16.20
N GLY A 176 -3.52 -40.36 -16.00
CA GLY A 176 -4.04 -41.06 -14.83
C GLY A 176 -4.41 -40.14 -13.64
N THR A 177 -3.99 -38.87 -13.69
CA THR A 177 -4.34 -37.84 -12.70
C THR A 177 -5.86 -37.69 -12.62
N ALA A 178 -6.42 -37.74 -11.41
CA ALA A 178 -7.84 -37.48 -11.21
C ALA A 178 -8.09 -35.97 -11.23
N LEU A 179 -8.99 -35.53 -12.12
CA LEU A 179 -9.38 -34.12 -12.26
C LEU A 179 -10.90 -33.97 -12.20
N THR A 180 -11.31 -32.81 -11.70
CA THR A 180 -12.67 -32.29 -11.83
C THR A 180 -12.65 -31.13 -12.80
N VAL A 181 -13.54 -31.17 -13.79
CA VAL A 181 -13.66 -30.13 -14.82
C VAL A 181 -15.07 -29.54 -14.80
N VAL A 182 -15.14 -28.22 -14.73
CA VAL A 182 -16.37 -27.43 -14.84
C VAL A 182 -16.28 -26.63 -16.11
N GLY A 183 -17.20 -26.85 -17.04
CA GLY A 183 -17.22 -26.16 -18.32
C GLY A 183 -18.47 -26.45 -19.11
N GLU A 184 -18.51 -25.89 -20.31
CA GLU A 184 -19.60 -26.10 -21.26
C GLU A 184 -19.43 -27.44 -21.96
N ALA A 185 -20.42 -28.31 -21.83
CA ALA A 185 -20.46 -29.57 -22.56
C ALA A 185 -21.08 -29.36 -23.95
N VAL A 186 -20.38 -29.84 -24.97
CA VAL A 186 -20.78 -29.79 -26.38
C VAL A 186 -20.59 -31.17 -26.98
N GLN A 187 -21.53 -31.57 -27.83
CA GLN A 187 -21.42 -32.77 -28.65
C GLN A 187 -21.19 -32.36 -30.10
N ASP A 188 -20.20 -32.97 -30.74
CA ASP A 188 -19.90 -32.75 -32.14
C ASP A 188 -20.87 -33.51 -33.05
N ASP A 189 -20.91 -33.13 -34.34
CA ASP A 189 -21.68 -33.84 -35.37
C ASP A 189 -21.31 -35.34 -35.49
N ARG A 190 -20.11 -35.70 -35.01
CA ARG A 190 -19.61 -37.08 -34.95
C ARG A 190 -20.00 -37.82 -33.66
N GLY A 191 -20.76 -37.19 -32.78
CA GLY A 191 -21.14 -37.74 -31.47
C GLY A 191 -20.05 -37.66 -30.40
N ILE A 192 -18.90 -37.04 -30.69
CA ILE A 192 -17.80 -36.89 -29.73
C ILE A 192 -18.18 -35.83 -28.69
N LEU A 193 -18.05 -36.18 -27.42
CA LEU A 193 -18.30 -35.29 -26.29
C LEU A 193 -17.04 -34.50 -25.95
N ARG A 194 -17.18 -33.17 -25.86
CA ARG A 194 -16.11 -32.28 -25.40
C ARG A 194 -16.60 -31.28 -24.38
N ILE A 195 -15.71 -30.87 -23.50
CA ILE A 195 -15.90 -29.78 -22.56
C ILE A 195 -14.96 -28.65 -22.93
N GLN A 196 -15.54 -27.47 -23.11
CA GLN A 196 -14.82 -26.27 -23.51
C GLN A 196 -15.11 -25.10 -22.57
N ARG A 197 -14.36 -24.01 -22.75
CA ARG A 197 -14.59 -22.77 -22.01
C ARG A 197 -15.98 -22.21 -22.36
N PRO A 198 -16.87 -21.98 -21.38
CA PRO A 198 -18.16 -21.36 -21.62
C PRO A 198 -18.02 -19.90 -22.07
N HIS A 199 -18.95 -19.44 -22.90
CA HIS A 199 -19.05 -18.01 -23.27
C HIS A 199 -19.33 -17.11 -22.07
N LYS A 200 -20.13 -17.59 -21.12
CA LYS A 200 -20.44 -16.93 -19.84
C LYS A 200 -20.42 -17.96 -18.74
N GLY A 201 -19.63 -17.69 -17.70
CA GLY A 201 -19.58 -18.52 -16.51
C GLY A 201 -18.20 -19.08 -16.22
N PRO A 202 -18.09 -19.87 -15.14
CA PRO A 202 -16.82 -20.37 -14.66
C PRO A 202 -16.26 -21.49 -15.55
N PHE A 203 -14.93 -21.46 -15.75
CA PHE A 203 -14.18 -22.57 -16.35
C PHE A 203 -13.09 -23.02 -15.38
N TYR A 204 -13.27 -24.19 -14.79
CA TYR A 204 -12.33 -24.75 -13.82
C TYR A 204 -11.83 -26.12 -14.27
N VAL A 205 -10.54 -26.35 -14.08
CA VAL A 205 -9.91 -27.66 -14.23
C VAL A 205 -9.04 -27.79 -13.00
N SER A 206 -9.34 -28.72 -12.10
CA SER A 206 -8.60 -28.82 -10.83
C SER A 206 -8.54 -30.26 -10.32
N PRO A 207 -7.48 -30.67 -9.63
CA PRO A 207 -7.43 -31.97 -8.95
C PRO A 207 -8.38 -32.04 -7.73
N LYS A 208 -8.89 -30.91 -7.25
CA LYS A 208 -9.81 -30.84 -6.11
C LYS A 208 -11.25 -31.14 -6.54
N SER A 209 -12.03 -31.73 -5.64
CA SER A 209 -13.45 -31.95 -5.91
C SER A 209 -14.24 -30.63 -5.94
N ILE A 210 -15.38 -30.63 -6.62
CA ILE A 210 -16.26 -29.45 -6.68
C ILE A 210 -16.71 -28.98 -5.29
N ASP A 211 -16.98 -29.90 -4.37
CA ASP A 211 -17.40 -29.55 -3.01
C ASP A 211 -16.28 -28.86 -2.23
N GLN A 212 -15.02 -29.31 -2.41
CA GLN A 212 -13.85 -28.64 -1.83
C GLN A 212 -13.64 -27.25 -2.44
N LEU A 213 -13.86 -27.09 -3.75
CA LEU A 213 -13.76 -25.80 -4.43
C LEU A 213 -14.81 -24.80 -3.90
N ILE A 214 -16.08 -25.23 -3.81
CA ILE A 214 -17.18 -24.43 -3.26
C ILE A 214 -16.90 -24.05 -1.80
N ALA A 215 -16.44 -25.01 -0.98
CA ALA A 215 -16.11 -24.77 0.41
C ALA A 215 -14.98 -23.75 0.57
N ASN A 216 -13.94 -23.84 -0.26
CA ASN A 216 -12.82 -22.91 -0.24
C ASN A 216 -13.24 -21.51 -0.68
N LEU A 217 -13.98 -21.36 -1.78
CA LEU A 217 -14.50 -20.06 -2.22
C LEU A 217 -15.43 -19.44 -1.16
N GLY A 218 -16.26 -20.25 -0.49
CA GLY A 218 -17.12 -19.79 0.60
C GLY A 218 -16.35 -19.37 1.86
N LYS A 219 -15.21 -19.99 2.16
CA LYS A 219 -14.30 -19.56 3.24
C LYS A 219 -13.65 -18.22 2.91
N TRP A 220 -13.08 -18.08 1.71
CA TRP A 220 -12.45 -16.84 1.25
C TRP A 220 -13.46 -15.68 1.15
N SER A 221 -14.66 -15.92 0.64
CA SER A 221 -15.73 -14.93 0.59
C SER A 221 -16.08 -14.40 1.99
N ARG A 222 -16.26 -15.29 2.99
CA ARG A 222 -16.50 -14.88 4.38
C ARG A 222 -15.31 -14.11 4.96
N TRP A 223 -14.10 -14.58 4.73
CA TRP A 223 -12.88 -13.93 5.21
C TRP A 223 -12.75 -12.50 4.66
N TYR A 224 -12.88 -12.32 3.35
CA TYR A 224 -12.85 -11.00 2.71
C TYR A 224 -13.97 -10.08 3.19
N LYS A 225 -15.16 -10.63 3.47
CA LYS A 225 -16.28 -9.86 4.02
C LYS A 225 -15.96 -9.32 5.42
N TYR A 226 -15.39 -10.15 6.32
CA TYR A 226 -14.98 -9.70 7.65
C TYR A 226 -13.85 -8.69 7.58
N LEU A 227 -12.87 -8.92 6.70
CA LEU A 227 -11.76 -7.99 6.51
C LEU A 227 -12.28 -6.63 5.98
N SER A 228 -13.16 -6.64 4.99
CA SER A 228 -13.82 -5.44 4.48
C SER A 228 -14.54 -4.64 5.58
N LEU A 229 -15.32 -5.32 6.43
CA LEU A 229 -15.99 -4.69 7.57
C LEU A 229 -14.99 -4.06 8.55
N GLY A 230 -13.90 -4.75 8.86
CA GLY A 230 -12.85 -4.23 9.74
C GLY A 230 -12.16 -2.98 9.17
N PHE A 231 -11.74 -3.01 7.90
CA PHE A 231 -11.08 -1.88 7.24
C PHE A 231 -12.00 -0.67 7.11
N THR A 232 -13.28 -0.88 6.77
CA THR A 232 -14.27 0.22 6.68
C THR A 232 -14.57 0.83 8.05
N ALA A 233 -14.77 0.02 9.09
CA ALA A 233 -15.01 0.52 10.45
C ALA A 233 -13.81 1.33 10.97
N PHE A 234 -12.59 0.83 10.77
CA PHE A 234 -11.38 1.53 11.20
C PHE A 234 -11.11 2.79 10.38
N GLY A 235 -11.35 2.77 9.07
CA GLY A 235 -11.26 3.95 8.21
C GLY A 235 -12.23 5.05 8.63
N ILE A 236 -13.49 4.70 8.90
CA ILE A 236 -14.50 5.64 9.42
C ILE A 236 -14.06 6.22 10.77
N TYR A 237 -13.57 5.38 11.69
CA TYR A 237 -13.07 5.83 12.99
C TYR A 237 -11.96 6.88 12.88
N LEU A 238 -10.98 6.67 11.99
CA LEU A 238 -9.90 7.64 11.74
C LEU A 238 -10.42 8.95 11.18
N LEU A 239 -11.37 8.90 10.25
CA LEU A 239 -12.01 10.09 9.68
C LEU A 239 -12.80 10.87 10.73
N THR A 240 -13.61 10.19 11.55
CA THR A 240 -14.37 10.83 12.63
C THR A 240 -13.47 11.42 13.70
N SER A 241 -12.42 10.70 14.12
CA SER A 241 -11.46 11.18 15.11
C SER A 241 -10.74 12.43 14.63
N HIS A 242 -10.30 12.45 13.37
CA HIS A 242 -9.67 13.61 12.76
C HIS A 242 -10.65 14.79 12.61
N ALA A 243 -11.89 14.54 12.19
CA ALA A 243 -12.92 15.57 12.09
C ALA A 243 -13.26 16.18 13.46
N VAL A 244 -13.37 15.36 14.50
CA VAL A 244 -13.61 15.80 15.88
C VAL A 244 -12.45 16.66 16.38
N LYS A 245 -11.20 16.23 16.24
CA LYS A 245 -10.03 17.03 16.62
C LYS A 245 -10.02 18.38 15.90
N HIS A 246 -10.21 18.37 14.58
CA HIS A 246 -10.25 19.59 13.78
C HIS A 246 -11.40 20.52 14.18
N PHE A 247 -12.59 19.97 14.49
CA PHE A 247 -13.73 20.75 14.94
C PHE A 247 -13.52 21.34 16.33
N LEU A 248 -12.95 20.58 17.27
CA LEU A 248 -12.60 21.05 18.61
C LEU A 248 -11.53 22.15 18.54
N GLU A 249 -10.51 21.99 17.70
CA GLU A 249 -9.49 23.03 17.48
C GLU A 249 -10.10 24.29 16.87
N LYS A 250 -10.97 24.16 15.87
CA LYS A 250 -11.66 25.30 15.25
C LYS A 250 -12.55 26.03 16.26
N ARG A 251 -13.29 25.29 17.09
CA ARG A 251 -14.08 25.86 18.21
C ARG A 251 -13.20 26.60 19.22
N ARG A 252 -12.06 26.03 19.61
CA ARG A 252 -11.10 26.67 20.52
C ARG A 252 -10.54 27.98 19.93
N ARG A 253 -10.17 28.00 18.64
CA ARG A 253 -9.70 29.21 17.96
C ARG A 253 -10.77 30.31 17.91
N ALA A 254 -12.01 29.95 17.58
CA ALA A 254 -13.13 30.90 17.57
C ALA A 254 -13.42 31.47 18.97
N ALA A 255 -13.39 30.63 20.00
CA ALA A 255 -13.56 31.08 21.39
C ALA A 255 -12.43 32.02 21.85
N LEU A 256 -11.18 31.73 21.48
CA LEU A 256 -10.05 32.60 21.78
C LEU A 256 -10.15 33.95 21.05
N GLN A 257 -10.49 33.94 19.75
CA GLN A 257 -10.69 35.16 18.98
C GLN A 257 -11.80 36.04 19.56
N ARG A 258 -12.93 35.46 19.99
CA ARG A 258 -14.00 36.21 20.67
C ARG A 258 -13.48 36.89 21.94
N ARG A 259 -12.77 36.17 22.81
CA ARG A 259 -12.17 36.74 24.04
C ARG A 259 -11.18 37.86 23.74
N VAL A 260 -10.36 37.72 22.69
CA VAL A 260 -9.40 38.75 22.28
C VAL A 260 -10.11 40.00 21.74
N MET A 261 -11.17 39.83 20.95
CA MET A 261 -11.97 40.95 20.42
C MET A 261 -12.72 41.69 21.53
N GLU A 262 -13.34 40.97 22.48
CA GLU A 262 -13.97 41.56 23.66
C GLU A 262 -12.96 42.37 24.50
N ALA A 263 -11.77 41.81 24.75
CA ALA A 263 -10.70 42.52 25.46
C ALA A 263 -10.16 43.73 24.67
N ALA A 264 -10.15 43.68 23.34
CA ALA A 264 -9.77 44.82 22.50
C ALA A 264 -10.83 45.94 22.52
N ALA A 265 -12.11 45.58 22.50
CA ALA A 265 -13.22 46.54 22.61
C ALA A 265 -13.19 47.29 23.94
N GLN A 266 -13.02 46.57 25.06
CA GLN A 266 -12.90 47.19 26.39
C GLN A 266 -11.70 48.16 26.51
N ARG A 267 -10.60 47.89 25.81
CA ARG A 267 -9.44 48.81 25.77
C ARG A 267 -9.74 50.07 24.97
N LEU A 268 -10.55 49.97 23.92
CA LEU A 268 -10.97 51.11 23.12
C LEU A 268 -11.91 52.00 23.91
N GLU A 269 -12.92 51.43 24.57
CA GLU A 269 -13.85 52.15 25.46
C GLU A 269 -13.09 52.90 26.55
N ARG A 270 -12.14 52.23 27.24
CA ARG A 270 -11.32 52.88 28.26
C ARG A 270 -10.44 54.01 27.70
N ARG A 271 -10.06 53.95 26.42
CA ARG A 271 -9.30 55.02 25.75
C ARG A 271 -10.20 56.21 25.40
N THR A 272 -11.41 55.95 24.89
CA THR A 272 -12.38 57.00 24.56
C THR A 272 -12.89 57.71 25.80
N ASP A 273 -13.14 56.98 26.90
CA ASP A 273 -13.51 57.58 28.20
C ASP A 273 -12.42 58.51 28.74
N MET A 274 -11.14 58.19 28.47
CA MET A 274 -9.99 59.03 28.86
C MET A 274 -9.83 60.26 27.96
N GLU A 275 -10.28 60.21 26.69
CA GLU A 275 -10.25 61.33 25.75
C GLU A 275 -11.45 62.28 25.95
N ASP A 276 -12.66 61.77 26.20
CA ASP A 276 -13.87 62.57 26.49
C ASP A 276 -13.73 63.36 27.81
N ASN A 277 -13.12 62.75 28.82
CA ASN A 277 -12.81 63.42 30.10
C ASN A 277 -11.67 64.47 29.99
N ARG A 278 -11.09 64.65 28.79
CA ARG A 278 -10.00 65.61 28.51
C ARG A 278 -10.47 66.86 27.75
N GLU A 279 -11.66 66.84 27.16
CA GLU A 279 -12.27 68.00 26.46
C GLU A 279 -13.18 68.85 27.38
N GLY A 280 -13.36 68.46 28.65
CA GLY A 280 -14.22 69.15 29.63
C GLY A 280 -13.59 70.29 30.46
N THR A 281 -12.30 70.65 30.27
CA THR A 281 -11.64 71.63 31.15
C THR A 281 -10.81 72.66 30.39
N THR A 282 -11.47 73.69 29.85
CA THR A 282 -10.86 74.97 29.51
C THR A 282 -11.07 75.96 30.66
N ASP A 283 -10.05 76.22 31.48
CA ASP A 283 -9.35 77.53 31.58
C ASP A 283 -8.35 77.57 32.76
N LYS A 284 -7.13 78.01 32.42
CA LYS A 284 -6.14 78.82 33.16
C LYS A 284 -5.54 78.43 34.54
N CYS A 285 -4.26 78.07 34.43
CA CYS A 285 -3.06 78.46 35.20
C CYS A 285 -3.11 78.60 36.72
N ASP A 286 -2.39 77.70 37.41
CA ASP A 286 -1.27 78.09 38.26
C ASP A 286 -0.23 76.96 38.36
N ILE A 287 1.02 77.39 38.50
CA ILE A 287 2.24 76.61 38.53
C ILE A 287 2.31 75.80 39.83
N ASP A 288 2.18 74.47 39.74
CA ASP A 288 3.03 73.57 40.51
C ASP A 288 3.22 72.26 39.75
N THR A 289 4.48 71.99 39.42
CA THR A 289 4.87 70.97 38.45
C THR A 289 5.08 69.64 39.18
N THR A 290 3.99 69.02 39.64
CA THR A 290 4.06 67.61 40.09
C THR A 290 3.74 66.70 38.91
N VAL A 291 4.76 66.47 38.08
CA VAL A 291 4.74 65.41 37.07
C VAL A 291 4.57 64.07 37.80
N LYS A 292 3.34 63.56 37.83
CA LYS A 292 3.08 62.13 37.98
C LYS A 292 3.70 61.42 36.78
N LYS A 293 4.97 61.04 36.92
CA LYS A 293 5.67 60.15 36.00
C LYS A 293 5.34 58.73 36.43
N ASP A 294 4.17 58.26 36.00
CA ASP A 294 3.85 56.84 36.03
C ASP A 294 4.91 56.13 35.16
N GLY A 295 5.75 55.30 35.77
CA GLY A 295 6.60 54.34 35.07
C GLY A 295 8.05 54.70 34.74
N THR A 296 8.70 55.65 35.42
CA THR A 296 10.18 55.73 35.31
C THR A 296 10.82 54.73 36.27
N LEU A 297 11.45 53.68 35.74
CA LEU A 297 12.44 52.91 36.48
C LEU A 297 13.42 53.90 37.16
N PRO A 298 13.81 53.67 38.42
CA PRO A 298 14.77 54.55 39.08
C PRO A 298 16.06 54.58 38.26
N ASP A 299 16.74 55.73 38.22
CA ASP A 299 17.97 55.98 37.46
C ASP A 299 19.19 55.21 38.03
N LEU A 300 18.96 53.98 38.47
CA LEU A 300 19.88 53.11 39.18
C LEU A 300 20.59 52.16 38.21
N CYS A 301 21.80 51.77 38.60
CA CYS A 301 22.59 50.76 37.94
C CYS A 301 21.81 49.43 37.90
N VAL A 302 21.66 48.85 36.71
CA VAL A 302 20.93 47.58 36.52
C VAL A 302 21.63 46.35 37.12
N ILE A 303 22.82 46.52 37.69
CA ILE A 303 23.60 45.45 38.32
C ILE A 303 23.46 45.50 39.83
N CYS A 304 23.85 46.62 40.46
CA CYS A 304 23.79 46.73 41.92
C CYS A 304 22.45 47.24 42.45
N PHE A 305 21.65 47.94 41.63
CA PHE A 305 20.42 48.63 42.05
C PHE A 305 20.58 49.58 43.24
N GLU A 306 21.80 49.94 43.60
CA GLU A 306 22.12 50.80 44.76
C GLU A 306 22.55 52.20 44.34
N HIS A 307 23.35 52.30 43.27
CA HIS A 307 23.97 53.54 42.82
C HIS A 307 23.39 53.97 41.49
N GLU A 308 23.27 55.27 41.26
CA GLU A 308 22.83 55.80 39.97
C GLU A 308 23.75 55.39 38.82
N TYR A 309 23.18 55.11 37.65
CA TYR A 309 24.00 54.84 36.48
C TYR A 309 24.77 56.11 36.09
N ASN A 310 26.05 55.97 35.79
CA ASN A 310 26.91 57.11 35.41
C ASN A 310 28.07 56.70 34.48
N ALA A 311 27.97 55.53 33.85
CA ALA A 311 28.98 54.99 32.95
C ALA A 311 28.38 54.69 31.57
N VAL A 312 28.98 55.27 30.52
CA VAL A 312 28.60 55.09 29.12
C VAL A 312 29.55 54.10 28.45
N PHE A 313 28.99 53.12 27.73
CA PHE A 313 29.76 52.08 27.04
C PHE A 313 30.02 52.44 25.57
N VAL A 314 31.29 52.52 25.16
CA VAL A 314 31.69 52.80 23.76
C VAL A 314 32.02 51.49 23.04
N PRO A 315 31.57 51.29 21.77
CA PRO A 315 30.89 52.27 20.91
C PRO A 315 29.36 52.31 21.01
N CYS A 316 28.74 51.43 21.79
CA CYS A 316 27.28 51.26 21.74
C CYS A 316 26.44 52.40 22.34
N GLY A 317 27.04 53.29 23.14
CA GLY A 317 26.38 54.47 23.73
C GLY A 317 25.44 54.18 24.91
N HIS A 318 25.20 52.92 25.29
CA HIS A 318 24.30 52.58 26.38
C HIS A 318 24.85 52.99 27.75
N MET A 319 23.98 53.54 28.59
CA MET A 319 24.29 53.99 29.95
C MET A 319 23.31 53.35 30.93
N CYS A 320 23.69 52.21 31.51
CA CYS A 320 22.83 51.42 32.40
C CYS A 320 23.52 50.98 33.69
N CYS A 321 24.80 51.31 33.88
CA CYS A 321 25.59 50.89 35.03
C CYS A 321 26.27 52.07 35.72
N CYS A 322 26.55 51.92 37.01
CA CYS A 322 27.45 52.81 37.74
C CYS A 322 28.91 52.46 37.42
N THR A 323 29.83 53.38 37.73
CA THR A 323 31.25 53.24 37.38
C THR A 323 31.91 52.01 38.03
N SER A 324 31.52 51.66 39.25
CA SER A 324 32.05 50.49 39.96
C SER A 324 31.61 49.17 39.32
N CYS A 325 30.34 49.03 38.94
CA CYS A 325 29.86 47.83 38.25
C CYS A 325 30.36 47.73 36.81
N SER A 326 30.56 48.87 36.15
CA SER A 326 30.99 48.90 34.74
C SER A 326 32.41 48.37 34.50
N SER A 327 33.30 48.44 35.49
CA SER A 327 34.71 48.05 35.36
C SER A 327 34.92 46.54 35.21
N GLN A 328 33.93 45.74 35.61
CA GLN A 328 33.99 44.27 35.57
C GLN A 328 33.32 43.69 34.32
N LEU A 329 32.81 44.53 33.42
CA LEU A 329 32.04 44.10 32.25
C LEU A 329 32.87 44.13 30.97
N VAL A 330 32.78 43.04 30.22
CA VAL A 330 33.37 42.92 28.86
C VAL A 330 32.34 43.22 27.77
N TYR A 331 31.04 43.05 28.07
CA TYR A 331 29.93 43.25 27.13
C TYR A 331 28.83 44.10 27.76
N CYS A 332 28.17 44.93 26.94
CA CYS A 332 27.05 45.75 27.38
C CYS A 332 25.86 44.88 27.81
N PRO A 333 25.28 45.06 29.01
CA PRO A 333 24.13 44.27 29.47
C PRO A 333 22.87 44.41 28.60
N LEU A 334 22.71 45.56 27.91
CA LEU A 334 21.53 45.84 27.09
C LEU A 334 21.63 45.26 25.69
N CYS A 335 22.72 45.55 24.96
CA CYS A 335 22.85 45.19 23.55
C CYS A 335 23.88 44.09 23.28
N ARG A 336 24.60 43.63 24.31
CA ARG A 336 25.64 42.58 24.23
C ARG A 336 26.82 42.91 23.31
N SER A 337 26.95 44.16 22.87
CA SER A 337 28.13 44.64 22.15
C SER A 337 29.35 44.64 23.07
N ARG A 338 30.53 44.29 22.54
CA ARG A 338 31.78 44.35 23.28
C ARG A 338 32.08 45.80 23.69
N ILE A 339 32.45 45.98 24.95
CA ILE A 339 32.80 47.29 25.51
C ILE A 339 34.27 47.54 25.21
N ASN A 340 34.56 48.57 24.43
CA ASN A 340 35.94 48.97 24.11
C ASN A 340 36.46 49.99 25.11
N GLN A 341 35.57 50.87 25.59
CA GLN A 341 35.90 51.91 26.56
C GLN A 341 34.67 52.25 27.40
N VAL A 342 34.90 52.59 28.67
CA VAL A 342 33.89 53.10 29.60
C VAL A 342 34.19 54.55 29.90
N VAL A 343 33.21 55.44 29.70
CA VAL A 343 33.33 56.87 29.98
C VAL A 343 32.38 57.24 31.11
N LYS A 344 32.89 57.90 32.16
CA LYS A 344 32.04 58.41 33.24
C LYS A 344 31.31 59.66 32.78
N ALA A 345 29.99 59.64 32.83
CA ALA A 345 29.14 60.79 32.54
C ALA A 345 28.92 61.61 33.83
N TYR A 346 29.08 62.92 33.71
CA TYR A 346 28.73 63.89 34.76
C TYR A 346 27.43 64.57 34.34
N ARG A 347 26.39 64.47 35.16
CA ARG A 347 25.14 65.21 34.99
C ARG A 347 25.23 66.46 35.88
N HIS A 348 24.72 67.59 35.37
CA HIS A 348 24.68 68.86 36.08
C HIS A 348 23.46 68.97 37.00
#